data_AF-A0A4Q1B682-F1
#
_entry.id   AF-A0A4Q1B682-F1
#
_cell.length_a   1.000
_cell.length_b   1.000
_cell.length_c   1.000
_cell.angle_alpha   90.00
_cell.angle_beta   90.00
_cell.angle_gamma   90.00
#
_symmetry.space_group_name_H-M   'P 1'
#
loop_
_entity.id
_entity.type
_entity.pdbx_description
1 polymer ?
#
loop_
_entity_poly.entity_id
_entity_poly.type
_entity_poly.pdbx_seq_one_letter_code
_entity_poly.pdbx_strand_id
1 'polypeptide(L)'
;MDLLNEYTRIYEIKGIMSQQNIKHQKQLLSHALLHWVNDMLPLKRWQIAPTNFLNLYDQILQHPNFFEPKQTILQETNIKLNTTIVYAFIHFKEEIEFLDINTKDFIPIFEQINVICSSDLPQNKLKVTTIEYNALEQLQYEIQIGEKNKLFLIIKAFIQFIKDNIRHPAVSIYSSMMLYASLLKHDFNVLLFESIIYQLPSKIKMLRNEQIDEYVFEQYIIQNLLEAYEKFYNFIQQEKELTPNEKVLNTLAVHYEPLSRIDLQMQIPSISQKTIERSLVSLQKMQLIEKVGKGKATKYKLI
;
A
#
# COMPACT_ATOMS: atom_id res chain seq x y z
N MET A 1 7.36 26.92 2.31
CA MET A 1 8.00 25.79 3.01
C MET A 1 9.09 25.24 2.10
N ASP A 2 10.17 24.75 2.69
CA ASP A 2 11.37 24.30 1.98
C ASP A 2 11.37 22.77 1.88
N LEU A 3 11.37 22.24 0.65
CA LEU A 3 11.39 20.80 0.38
C LEU A 3 12.56 20.10 1.09
N LEU A 4 13.72 20.75 1.20
CA LEU A 4 14.88 20.18 1.87
C LEU A 4 14.59 19.82 3.33
N ASN A 5 13.83 20.65 4.04
CA ASN A 5 13.44 20.39 5.42
C ASN A 5 12.47 19.21 5.50
N GLU A 6 11.53 19.10 4.57
CA GLU A 6 10.57 17.99 4.52
C GLU A 6 11.27 16.66 4.23
N TYR A 7 12.19 16.62 3.25
CA TYR A 7 13.04 15.45 2.99
C TYR A 7 13.84 15.08 4.24
N THR A 8 14.53 16.05 4.87
CA THR A 8 15.34 15.81 6.08
C THR A 8 14.51 15.19 7.20
N ARG A 9 13.31 15.73 7.43
CA ARG A 9 12.41 15.24 8.47
C ARG A 9 11.96 13.79 8.24
N ILE A 10 11.65 13.41 6.99
CA ILE A 10 11.33 12.02 6.65
C ILE A 10 12.51 11.10 6.99
N TYR A 11 13.74 11.51 6.71
CA TYR A 11 14.94 10.74 7.05
C TYR A 11 15.18 10.61 8.56
N GLU A 12 14.93 11.67 9.33
CA GLU A 12 15.02 11.61 10.80
C GLU A 12 14.06 10.56 11.36
N ILE A 13 12.79 10.62 10.95
CA ILE A 13 11.76 9.70 11.41
C ILE A 13 12.10 8.26 10.97
N LYS A 14 12.53 8.07 9.72
CA LYS A 14 13.00 6.78 9.20
C LYS A 14 14.16 6.22 10.05
N GLY A 15 15.13 7.06 10.41
CA GLY A 15 16.25 6.70 11.26
C GLY A 15 15.78 6.20 12.63
N ILE A 16 14.88 6.94 13.29
CA ILE A 16 14.30 6.55 14.58
C ILE A 16 13.54 5.22 14.47
N MET A 17 12.84 4.98 13.35
CA MET A 17 12.11 3.72 13.11
C MET A 17 13.03 2.53 12.90
N SER A 18 14.14 2.71 12.17
CA SER A 18 15.11 1.63 11.92
C SER A 18 15.72 1.06 13.20
N GLN A 19 15.88 1.90 14.23
CA GLN A 19 16.42 1.49 15.54
C GLN A 19 15.43 0.66 16.37
N GLN A 20 14.14 0.67 16.04
CA GLN A 20 13.10 0.01 16.84
C GLN A 20 12.83 -1.46 16.43
N ASN A 21 13.74 -2.08 15.68
CA ASN A 21 13.75 -3.51 15.35
C ASN A 21 12.37 -4.04 14.91
N ILE A 22 11.79 -3.38 13.90
CA ILE A 22 10.46 -3.68 13.37
C ILE A 22 10.55 -4.96 12.51
N LYS A 23 10.68 -6.12 13.18
CA LYS A 23 10.51 -7.47 12.62
C LYS A 23 9.15 -7.68 11.93
N HIS A 24 8.23 -6.73 12.06
CA HIS A 24 6.86 -6.75 11.54
C HIS A 24 6.68 -6.12 10.15
N GLN A 25 7.75 -5.66 9.47
CA GLN A 25 7.67 -5.06 8.13
C GLN A 25 6.91 -5.95 7.11
N LYS A 26 7.10 -7.28 7.13
CA LYS A 26 6.37 -8.24 6.27
C LYS A 26 4.86 -8.31 6.49
N GLN A 27 4.43 -8.30 7.76
CA GLN A 27 3.01 -8.36 8.12
C GLN A 27 2.32 -7.03 7.85
N LEU A 28 3.02 -5.93 8.09
CA LEU A 28 2.51 -4.61 7.79
C LEU A 28 2.37 -4.38 6.27
N LEU A 29 3.34 -4.85 5.46
CA LEU A 29 3.27 -4.82 3.99
C LEU A 29 1.96 -5.39 3.46
N SER A 30 1.53 -6.51 4.05
CA SER A 30 0.28 -7.19 3.70
C SER A 30 -0.98 -6.37 3.99
N HIS A 31 -0.94 -5.48 4.99
CA HIS A 31 -2.06 -4.65 5.42
C HIS A 31 -2.12 -3.32 4.65
N ALA A 32 -0.96 -2.69 4.43
CA ALA A 32 -0.87 -1.48 3.62
C ALA A 32 -1.27 -1.71 2.16
N LEU A 33 -0.95 -2.89 1.60
CA LEU A 33 -1.42 -3.29 0.29
C LEU A 33 -2.94 -3.47 0.23
N LEU A 34 -3.58 -3.87 1.34
CA LEU A 34 -5.02 -4.09 1.41
C LEU A 34 -5.79 -2.76 1.51
N HIS A 35 -5.27 -1.81 2.31
CA HIS A 35 -5.77 -0.43 2.33
C HIS A 35 -5.53 0.29 1.00
N TRP A 36 -4.36 0.10 0.39
CA TRP A 36 -4.05 0.67 -0.92
C TRP A 36 -5.04 0.25 -2.00
N VAL A 37 -5.49 -1.00 -1.99
CA VAL A 37 -6.55 -1.45 -2.90
C VAL A 37 -7.88 -0.74 -2.59
N ASN A 38 -8.26 -0.68 -1.32
CA ASN A 38 -9.50 -0.02 -0.89
C ASN A 38 -9.53 1.47 -1.29
N ASP A 39 -8.38 2.14 -1.31
CA ASP A 39 -8.26 3.56 -1.70
C ASP A 39 -8.23 3.76 -3.23
N MET A 40 -7.76 2.77 -3.99
CA MET A 40 -7.73 2.81 -5.45
C MET A 40 -9.08 2.52 -6.11
N LEU A 41 -9.89 1.64 -5.51
CA LEU A 41 -11.16 1.19 -6.06
C LEU A 41 -12.19 2.33 -6.28
N PRO A 42 -12.31 3.34 -5.40
CA PRO A 42 -13.21 4.47 -5.62
C PRO A 42 -12.79 5.42 -6.75
N LEU A 43 -11.52 5.40 -7.18
CA LEU A 43 -10.92 6.48 -8.00
C LEU A 43 -11.26 6.40 -9.49
N LYS A 44 -11.81 5.28 -9.95
CA LYS A 44 -12.48 5.12 -11.24
C LYS A 44 -13.75 4.39 -10.93
N ARG A 45 -14.93 4.88 -11.36
CA ARG A 45 -16.30 4.28 -11.47
C ARG A 45 -16.58 2.81 -11.05
N TRP A 46 -15.82 2.22 -10.13
CA TRP A 46 -15.67 0.81 -9.85
C TRP A 46 -16.14 0.67 -8.41
N GLN A 47 -17.45 0.73 -8.25
CA GLN A 47 -18.13 0.71 -6.95
C GLN A 47 -18.02 -0.69 -6.31
N ILE A 48 -16.82 -1.07 -5.88
CA ILE A 48 -16.65 -2.25 -5.04
C ILE A 48 -16.71 -1.81 -3.59
N ALA A 49 -17.67 -2.35 -2.83
CA ALA A 49 -17.62 -2.24 -1.38
C ALA A 49 -16.38 -2.99 -0.85
N PRO A 50 -15.62 -2.43 0.12
CA PRO A 50 -14.41 -3.07 0.66
C PRO A 50 -14.60 -4.53 1.11
N THR A 51 -15.79 -4.87 1.59
CA THR A 51 -16.18 -6.23 1.98
C THR A 51 -16.21 -7.22 0.81
N ASN A 52 -16.65 -6.78 -0.37
CA ASN A 52 -16.68 -7.62 -1.58
C ASN A 52 -15.28 -7.86 -2.13
N PHE A 53 -14.37 -6.90 -1.96
CA PHE A 53 -12.97 -7.07 -2.32
C PHE A 53 -12.27 -8.09 -1.42
N LEU A 54 -12.43 -7.98 -0.11
CA LEU A 54 -11.89 -8.94 0.87
C LEU A 54 -12.37 -10.37 0.60
N ASN A 55 -13.67 -10.54 0.36
CA ASN A 55 -14.25 -11.83 0.02
C ASN A 55 -13.65 -12.41 -1.28
N LEU A 56 -13.44 -11.57 -2.29
CA LEU A 56 -12.84 -11.98 -3.57
C LEU A 56 -11.36 -12.32 -3.40
N TYR A 57 -10.62 -11.54 -2.61
CA TYR A 57 -9.22 -11.80 -2.26
C TYR A 57 -9.06 -13.14 -1.52
N ASP A 58 -9.90 -13.41 -0.52
CA ASP A 58 -9.88 -14.68 0.23
C ASP A 58 -10.26 -15.87 -0.66
N GLN A 59 -11.21 -15.70 -1.58
CA GLN A 59 -11.57 -16.73 -2.57
C GLN A 59 -10.42 -17.05 -3.52
N ILE A 60 -9.68 -16.03 -3.97
CA ILE A 60 -8.53 -16.20 -4.86
C ILE A 60 -7.38 -16.94 -4.14
N LEU A 61 -7.07 -16.56 -2.90
CA LEU A 61 -6.04 -17.23 -2.09
C LEU A 61 -6.35 -18.71 -1.81
N GLN A 62 -7.63 -19.05 -1.68
CA GLN A 62 -8.07 -20.44 -1.45
C GLN A 62 -8.03 -21.31 -2.72
N HIS A 63 -7.93 -20.68 -3.90
CA HIS A 63 -7.91 -21.36 -5.20
C HIS A 63 -6.76 -20.86 -6.09
N PRO A 64 -5.49 -21.12 -5.73
CA PRO A 64 -4.33 -20.62 -6.48
C PRO A 64 -4.23 -21.16 -7.92
N ASN A 65 -4.93 -22.26 -8.25
CA ASN A 65 -4.99 -22.83 -9.61
C ASN A 65 -6.02 -22.16 -10.53
N PHE A 66 -6.58 -21.02 -10.16
CA PHE A 66 -7.38 -20.17 -11.05
C PHE A 66 -6.50 -19.42 -12.09
N PHE A 67 -5.48 -20.11 -12.61
CA PHE A 67 -4.48 -19.57 -13.55
C PHE A 67 -4.94 -19.57 -15.00
N GLU A 68 -6.15 -20.03 -15.29
CA GLU A 68 -6.75 -19.83 -16.61
C GLU A 68 -7.98 -18.96 -16.43
N PRO A 69 -8.11 -17.85 -17.19
CA PRO A 69 -9.40 -17.23 -17.41
C PRO A 69 -10.21 -18.22 -18.23
N LYS A 70 -10.70 -19.30 -17.60
CA LYS A 70 -11.75 -20.13 -18.17
C LYS A 70 -12.88 -19.16 -18.42
N GLN A 71 -13.21 -18.99 -19.69
CA GLN A 71 -14.15 -18.03 -20.25
C GLN A 71 -15.59 -18.19 -19.72
N THR A 72 -15.79 -18.96 -18.67
CA THR A 72 -17.09 -19.38 -18.19
C THR A 72 -17.39 -18.66 -16.89
N ILE A 73 -18.36 -17.74 -17.04
CA ILE A 73 -19.17 -17.11 -16.00
C ILE A 73 -18.47 -15.99 -15.24
N LEU A 74 -18.44 -14.79 -15.82
CA LEU A 74 -18.65 -13.51 -15.14
C LEU A 74 -19.01 -12.48 -16.24
N GLN A 75 -20.30 -12.41 -16.58
CA GLN A 75 -20.86 -11.60 -17.67
C GLN A 75 -21.06 -10.11 -17.30
N GLU A 76 -20.53 -9.65 -16.17
CA GLU A 76 -20.52 -8.22 -15.84
C GLU A 76 -19.09 -7.70 -15.95
N THR A 77 -18.85 -6.79 -16.89
CA THR A 77 -17.57 -6.12 -17.15
C THR A 77 -16.88 -5.61 -15.88
N ASN A 78 -17.66 -5.18 -14.89
CA ASN A 78 -17.18 -4.75 -13.58
C ASN A 78 -16.51 -5.90 -12.80
N ILE A 79 -17.06 -7.11 -12.77
CA ILE A 79 -16.50 -8.20 -11.95
C ILE A 79 -15.19 -8.72 -12.55
N LYS A 80 -15.09 -8.83 -13.89
CA LYS A 80 -13.85 -9.24 -14.57
C LYS A 80 -12.70 -8.23 -14.36
N LEU A 81 -13.02 -6.94 -14.41
CA LEU A 81 -12.14 -5.82 -14.11
C LEU A 81 -11.65 -5.88 -12.65
N ASN A 82 -12.58 -6.03 -11.71
CA ASN A 82 -12.29 -6.12 -10.28
C ASN A 82 -11.37 -7.28 -9.95
N THR A 83 -11.70 -8.48 -10.43
CA THR A 83 -10.92 -9.70 -10.23
C THR A 83 -9.51 -9.58 -10.78
N THR A 84 -9.32 -8.99 -11.95
CA THR A 84 -7.97 -8.87 -12.54
C THR A 84 -7.12 -7.79 -11.85
N ILE A 85 -7.73 -6.71 -11.36
CA ILE A 85 -7.07 -5.76 -10.46
C ILE A 85 -6.65 -6.51 -9.20
N VAL A 86 -7.54 -7.25 -8.54
CA VAL A 86 -7.19 -8.06 -7.35
C VAL A 86 -6.01 -9.00 -7.65
N TYR A 87 -6.00 -9.68 -8.80
CA TYR A 87 -4.90 -10.57 -9.20
C TYR A 87 -3.58 -9.84 -9.43
N ALA A 88 -3.58 -8.75 -10.20
CA ALA A 88 -2.39 -7.93 -10.43
C ALA A 88 -1.79 -7.44 -9.09
N PHE A 89 -2.64 -7.19 -8.11
CA PHE A 89 -2.25 -6.74 -6.78
C PHE A 89 -1.77 -7.88 -5.87
N ILE A 90 -2.39 -9.07 -5.94
CA ILE A 90 -1.89 -10.27 -5.25
C ILE A 90 -0.51 -10.64 -5.79
N HIS A 91 -0.36 -10.67 -7.12
CA HIS A 91 0.92 -10.91 -7.76
C HIS A 91 1.94 -9.85 -7.35
N PHE A 92 1.57 -8.56 -7.38
CA PHE A 92 2.44 -7.49 -6.91
C PHE A 92 2.83 -7.69 -5.44
N LYS A 93 1.90 -8.06 -4.55
CA LYS A 93 2.15 -8.31 -3.13
C LYS A 93 3.12 -9.46 -2.88
N GLU A 94 2.90 -10.59 -3.54
CA GLU A 94 3.70 -11.80 -3.35
C GLU A 94 5.10 -11.62 -3.93
N GLU A 95 5.21 -10.85 -5.00
CA GLU A 95 6.46 -10.71 -5.73
C GLU A 95 7.23 -9.44 -5.37
N ILE A 96 6.67 -8.44 -4.66
CA ILE A 96 7.34 -7.12 -4.44
C ILE A 96 8.76 -7.21 -3.87
N GLU A 97 9.05 -8.24 -3.07
CA GLU A 97 10.39 -8.47 -2.51
C GLU A 97 11.39 -8.98 -3.56
N PHE A 98 10.89 -9.59 -4.63
CA PHE A 98 11.64 -10.25 -5.70
C PHE A 98 11.59 -9.46 -7.02
N LEU A 99 10.53 -8.68 -7.26
CA LEU A 99 10.35 -7.84 -8.45
C LEU A 99 11.50 -6.87 -8.52
N ASP A 100 12.26 -6.84 -9.61
CA ASP A 100 13.18 -5.75 -9.83
C ASP A 100 12.39 -4.48 -10.23
N ILE A 101 12.77 -3.29 -9.73
CA ILE A 101 12.09 -2.04 -10.17
C ILE A 101 12.34 -1.82 -11.68
N ASN A 102 13.22 -2.61 -12.27
CA ASN A 102 13.37 -2.85 -13.70
C ASN A 102 12.06 -3.35 -14.30
N THR A 103 11.17 -2.40 -14.59
CA THR A 103 10.33 -2.23 -15.78
C THR A 103 9.82 -3.52 -16.46
N LYS A 104 10.69 -4.45 -16.85
CA LYS A 104 10.34 -5.80 -17.35
C LYS A 104 9.51 -6.64 -16.40
N ASP A 105 9.75 -6.60 -15.10
CA ASP A 105 8.98 -7.43 -14.16
C ASP A 105 7.59 -6.82 -13.88
N PHE A 106 7.46 -5.51 -14.06
CA PHE A 106 6.20 -4.79 -13.95
C PHE A 106 5.39 -4.79 -15.25
N ILE A 107 6.05 -4.96 -16.41
CA ILE A 107 5.38 -4.99 -17.72
C ILE A 107 4.22 -5.98 -17.76
N PRO A 108 4.35 -7.26 -17.35
CA PRO A 108 3.23 -8.21 -17.35
C PRO A 108 2.06 -7.76 -16.50
N ILE A 109 2.33 -7.20 -15.31
CA ILE A 109 1.31 -6.66 -14.39
C ILE A 109 0.62 -5.46 -15.04
N PHE A 110 1.39 -4.59 -15.69
CA PHE A 110 0.89 -3.38 -16.33
C PHE A 110 0.13 -3.65 -17.62
N GLU A 111 0.56 -4.61 -18.44
CA GLU A 111 -0.16 -5.06 -19.63
C GLU A 111 -1.54 -5.61 -19.28
N GLN A 112 -1.64 -6.42 -18.22
CA GLN A 112 -2.93 -6.92 -17.73
C GLN A 112 -3.86 -5.78 -17.32
N ILE A 113 -3.37 -4.80 -16.56
CA ILE A 113 -4.13 -3.60 -16.19
C ILE A 113 -4.47 -2.74 -17.42
N ASN A 114 -3.59 -2.69 -18.43
CA ASN A 114 -3.76 -1.85 -19.61
C ASN A 114 -4.89 -2.36 -20.51
N VAL A 115 -4.89 -3.67 -20.78
CA VAL A 115 -5.95 -4.34 -21.55
C VAL A 115 -7.33 -3.98 -20.99
N ILE A 116 -7.42 -3.86 -19.68
CA ILE A 116 -8.66 -3.58 -18.96
C ILE A 116 -9.00 -2.09 -18.94
N CYS A 117 -8.04 -1.22 -18.67
CA CYS A 117 -8.27 0.23 -18.71
C CYS A 117 -8.59 0.72 -20.13
N SER A 118 -8.15 -0.02 -21.14
CA SER A 118 -8.36 0.28 -22.55
C SER A 118 -9.65 -0.32 -23.12
N SER A 119 -10.23 -1.36 -22.49
CA SER A 119 -11.46 -1.99 -22.99
C SER A 119 -12.70 -1.10 -22.88
N ASP A 120 -12.67 -0.07 -22.02
CA ASP A 120 -13.75 0.91 -21.85
C ASP A 120 -13.58 2.17 -22.72
N LEU A 121 -12.51 2.27 -23.50
CA LEU A 121 -12.23 3.43 -24.35
C LEU A 121 -12.75 3.21 -25.78
N PRO A 122 -13.49 4.17 -26.37
CA PRO A 122 -13.89 4.09 -27.77
C PRO A 122 -12.65 3.97 -28.66
N GLN A 123 -12.69 3.09 -29.66
CA GLN A 123 -11.53 2.66 -30.46
C GLN A 123 -10.70 3.82 -31.05
N ASN A 124 -11.31 4.99 -31.25
CA ASN A 124 -10.67 6.19 -31.78
C ASN A 124 -9.76 6.94 -30.78
N LYS A 125 -9.70 6.51 -29.51
CA LYS A 125 -8.82 7.08 -28.45
C LYS A 125 -7.65 6.16 -28.06
N LEU A 126 -7.53 4.98 -28.67
CA LEU A 126 -6.51 3.96 -28.37
C LEU A 126 -5.08 4.31 -28.87
N LYS A 127 -4.78 5.56 -29.21
CA LYS A 127 -3.47 5.92 -29.81
C LYS A 127 -2.30 5.93 -28.82
N VAL A 128 -2.53 5.75 -27.53
CA VAL A 128 -1.45 5.69 -26.52
C VAL A 128 -1.55 4.34 -25.81
N THR A 129 -0.93 3.33 -26.39
CA THR A 129 -0.90 1.95 -25.84
C THR A 129 0.42 1.60 -25.18
N THR A 130 1.47 2.40 -25.39
CA THR A 130 2.81 2.11 -24.89
C THR A 130 3.11 2.96 -23.66
N ILE A 131 3.56 2.30 -22.59
CA ILE A 131 4.06 2.96 -21.38
C ILE A 131 5.56 3.18 -21.57
N GLU A 132 6.04 4.38 -21.25
CA GLU A 132 7.45 4.73 -21.24
C GLU A 132 8.06 4.52 -19.85
N TYR A 133 9.22 3.87 -19.80
CA TYR A 133 9.85 3.46 -18.54
C TYR A 133 11.23 4.08 -18.28
N ASN A 134 11.70 4.96 -19.17
CA ASN A 134 13.05 5.52 -19.16
C ASN A 134 13.44 6.14 -17.80
N ALA A 135 12.48 6.81 -17.14
CA ALA A 135 12.67 7.42 -15.83
C ALA A 135 13.09 6.42 -14.74
N LEU A 136 12.60 5.18 -14.80
CA LEU A 136 12.94 4.13 -13.83
C LEU A 136 14.30 3.51 -14.09
N GLU A 137 14.64 3.31 -15.36
CA GLU A 137 15.97 2.82 -15.72
C GLU A 137 17.05 3.82 -15.26
N GLN A 138 16.78 5.11 -15.44
CA GLN A 138 17.65 6.18 -14.95
C GLN A 138 17.74 6.24 -13.42
N LEU A 139 16.61 6.04 -12.70
CA LEU A 139 16.60 5.97 -11.24
C LEU A 139 17.60 4.96 -10.71
N GLN A 140 17.63 3.75 -11.29
CA GLN A 140 18.51 2.68 -10.83
C GLN A 140 19.98 3.05 -10.99
N TYR A 141 20.34 3.58 -12.17
CA TYR A 141 21.69 4.05 -12.44
C TYR A 141 22.13 5.11 -11.42
N GLU A 142 21.28 6.10 -11.15
CA GLU A 142 21.59 7.16 -10.19
C GLU A 142 21.68 6.65 -8.74
N ILE A 143 20.87 5.66 -8.36
CA ILE A 143 20.95 5.02 -7.03
C ILE A 143 22.23 4.20 -6.87
N GLN A 144 22.68 3.50 -7.93
CA GLN A 144 23.91 2.70 -7.90
C GLN A 144 25.16 3.57 -7.74
N ILE A 145 25.16 4.77 -8.34
CA ILE A 145 26.27 5.73 -8.23
C ILE A 145 26.33 6.36 -6.84
N GLY A 146 25.21 6.41 -6.11
CA GLY A 146 25.18 6.74 -4.67
C GLY A 146 25.38 8.21 -4.30
N GLU A 147 25.47 9.12 -5.27
CA GLU A 147 25.80 10.54 -5.03
C GLU A 147 24.63 11.39 -4.52
N LYS A 148 23.38 10.90 -4.61
CA LYS A 148 22.18 11.69 -4.30
C LYS A 148 21.28 10.99 -3.29
N ASN A 149 20.46 11.80 -2.63
CA ASN A 149 19.45 11.37 -1.68
C ASN A 149 18.45 10.40 -2.37
N LYS A 150 18.33 9.17 -1.85
CA LYS A 150 17.49 8.11 -2.45
C LYS A 150 16.02 8.52 -2.55
N LEU A 151 15.46 9.18 -1.53
CA LEU A 151 14.07 9.63 -1.58
C LEU A 151 13.87 10.65 -2.68
N PHE A 152 14.75 11.65 -2.77
CA PHE A 152 14.73 12.65 -3.84
C PHE A 152 14.77 12.00 -5.22
N LEU A 153 15.68 11.03 -5.43
CA LEU A 153 15.78 10.30 -6.68
C LEU A 153 14.47 9.56 -7.03
N ILE A 154 13.88 8.86 -6.06
CA ILE A 154 12.61 8.12 -6.25
C ILE A 154 11.49 9.08 -6.66
N ILE A 155 11.35 10.21 -5.97
CA ILE A 155 10.29 11.19 -6.25
C ILE A 155 10.50 11.84 -7.62
N LYS A 156 11.73 12.21 -7.95
CA LYS A 156 12.06 12.74 -9.28
C LYS A 156 11.71 11.74 -10.39
N ALA A 157 12.09 10.47 -10.24
CA ALA A 157 11.79 9.43 -11.21
C ALA A 157 10.28 9.17 -11.35
N PHE A 158 9.55 9.19 -10.23
CA PHE A 158 8.10 9.06 -10.21
C PHE A 158 7.41 10.21 -10.98
N ILE A 159 7.82 11.46 -10.73
CA ILE A 159 7.27 12.64 -11.42
C ILE A 159 7.59 12.56 -12.92
N GLN A 160 8.82 12.21 -13.28
CA GLN A 160 9.21 12.06 -14.67
C GLN A 160 8.41 10.96 -15.37
N PHE A 161 8.22 9.81 -14.73
CA PHE A 161 7.37 8.75 -15.27
C PHE A 161 5.92 9.22 -15.51
N ILE A 162 5.35 9.99 -14.58
CA ILE A 162 4.01 10.57 -14.77
C ILE A 162 3.99 11.49 -15.98
N LYS A 163 5.03 12.32 -16.19
CA LYS A 163 5.12 13.25 -17.33
C LYS A 163 5.21 12.50 -18.66
N ASP A 164 6.09 11.50 -18.73
CA ASP A 164 6.28 10.67 -19.93
C ASP A 164 4.97 9.95 -20.31
N ASN A 165 4.19 9.56 -19.30
CA ASN A 165 2.96 8.79 -19.46
C ASN A 165 1.68 9.60 -19.21
N ILE A 166 1.75 10.93 -19.21
CA ILE A 166 0.68 11.76 -18.62
C ILE A 166 -0.67 11.60 -19.31
N ARG A 167 -0.67 11.16 -20.57
CA ARG A 167 -1.87 10.91 -21.38
C ARG A 167 -2.44 9.50 -21.24
N HIS A 168 -1.70 8.57 -20.65
CA HIS A 168 -2.12 7.17 -20.50
C HIS A 168 -3.29 7.05 -19.51
N PRO A 169 -4.36 6.30 -19.81
CA PRO A 169 -5.55 6.20 -18.96
C PRO A 169 -5.32 5.48 -17.63
N ALA A 170 -4.23 4.72 -17.52
CA ALA A 170 -3.85 3.99 -16.32
C ALA A 170 -2.63 4.58 -15.59
N VAL A 171 -2.14 5.77 -15.99
CA VAL A 171 -0.92 6.38 -15.41
C VAL A 171 -0.99 6.53 -13.89
N SER A 172 -2.15 6.87 -13.33
CA SER A 172 -2.31 7.01 -11.88
C SER A 172 -2.13 5.69 -11.12
N ILE A 173 -2.53 4.57 -11.73
CA ILE A 173 -2.40 3.24 -11.14
C ILE A 173 -0.94 2.81 -11.19
N TYR A 174 -0.31 2.90 -12.37
CA TYR A 174 1.09 2.50 -12.54
C TYR A 174 2.04 3.33 -11.71
N SER A 175 1.89 4.65 -11.75
CA SER A 175 2.75 5.55 -10.98
C SER A 175 2.64 5.27 -9.48
N SER A 176 1.43 4.98 -8.96
CA SER A 176 1.25 4.59 -7.55
C SER A 176 1.96 3.30 -7.19
N MET A 177 1.80 2.25 -8.01
CA MET A 177 2.48 0.96 -7.81
C MET A 177 3.99 1.13 -7.79
N MET A 178 4.50 1.91 -8.75
CA MET A 178 5.92 2.18 -8.89
C MET A 178 6.47 2.98 -7.71
N LEU A 179 5.76 4.01 -7.27
CA LEU A 179 6.16 4.80 -6.11
C LEU A 179 6.25 3.91 -4.87
N TYR A 180 5.21 3.11 -4.63
CA TYR A 180 5.14 2.19 -3.48
C TYR A 180 6.28 1.15 -3.52
N ALA A 181 6.49 0.50 -4.66
CA ALA A 181 7.56 -0.47 -4.84
C ALA A 181 8.94 0.16 -4.63
N SER A 182 9.19 1.32 -5.24
CA SER A 182 10.48 2.01 -5.18
C SER A 182 10.82 2.44 -3.75
N LEU A 183 9.84 2.97 -3.03
CA LEU A 183 10.02 3.34 -1.64
C LEU A 183 10.37 2.13 -0.76
N LEU A 184 9.61 1.04 -0.88
CA LEU A 184 9.84 -0.19 -0.10
C LEU A 184 11.21 -0.82 -0.35
N LYS A 185 11.60 -0.95 -1.62
CA LYS A 185 12.92 -1.43 -2.05
C LYS A 185 14.09 -0.66 -1.47
N HIS A 186 13.85 0.60 -1.10
CA HIS A 186 14.87 1.50 -0.56
C HIS A 186 14.63 1.80 0.93
N ASP A 187 13.99 0.85 1.61
CA ASP A 187 13.72 0.82 3.05
C ASP A 187 12.84 1.97 3.56
N PHE A 188 12.14 2.68 2.67
CA PHE A 188 11.13 3.64 3.10
C PHE A 188 9.87 2.87 3.47
N ASN A 189 9.43 3.08 4.70
CA ASN A 189 8.24 2.46 5.22
C ASN A 189 7.02 3.23 4.71
N VAL A 190 6.20 2.57 3.89
CA VAL A 190 5.10 3.18 3.14
C VAL A 190 3.72 2.79 3.71
N LEU A 191 3.67 2.34 4.96
CA LEU A 191 2.52 1.59 5.49
C LEU A 191 1.29 2.42 5.85
N LEU A 192 1.43 3.74 6.04
CA LEU A 192 0.31 4.66 6.34
C LEU A 192 -0.05 5.59 5.17
N PHE A 193 0.24 5.18 3.94
CA PHE A 193 0.22 6.06 2.76
C PHE A 193 -1.16 6.10 2.09
N GLU A 194 -2.20 6.01 2.91
CA GLU A 194 -3.61 6.10 2.52
C GLU A 194 -3.90 7.42 1.75
N SER A 195 -3.18 8.51 2.07
CA SER A 195 -3.51 9.85 1.53
C SER A 195 -2.90 10.19 0.16
N ILE A 196 -1.72 9.65 -0.20
CA ILE A 196 -1.07 10.01 -1.48
C ILE A 196 -1.90 9.53 -2.65
N ILE A 197 -2.36 8.28 -2.59
CA ILE A 197 -3.01 7.65 -3.73
C ILE A 197 -4.41 8.23 -3.97
N TYR A 198 -5.13 8.59 -2.91
CA TYR A 198 -6.51 9.07 -3.02
C TYR A 198 -6.63 10.33 -3.90
N GLN A 199 -5.77 11.34 -3.72
CA GLN A 199 -5.85 12.57 -4.52
C GLN A 199 -4.94 12.58 -5.74
N LEU A 200 -4.07 11.58 -5.92
CA LEU A 200 -3.12 11.50 -7.03
C LEU A 200 -3.79 11.62 -8.41
N PRO A 201 -4.90 10.94 -8.73
CA PRO A 201 -5.56 11.09 -10.04
C PRO A 201 -6.00 12.52 -10.32
N SER A 202 -6.51 13.22 -9.30
CA SER A 202 -6.92 14.62 -9.40
C SER A 202 -5.71 15.52 -9.64
N LYS A 203 -4.62 15.32 -8.89
CA LYS A 203 -3.39 16.09 -9.04
C LYS A 203 -2.70 15.84 -10.39
N ILE A 204 -2.68 14.60 -10.89
CA ILE A 204 -2.18 14.28 -12.24
C ILE A 204 -3.02 14.99 -13.30
N LYS A 205 -4.36 15.05 -13.13
CA LYS A 205 -5.23 15.80 -14.04
C LYS A 205 -4.94 17.30 -14.00
N MET A 206 -4.70 17.87 -12.82
CA MET A 206 -4.30 19.28 -12.68
C MET A 206 -2.96 19.54 -13.38
N LEU A 207 -1.97 18.67 -13.17
CA LEU A 207 -0.65 18.74 -13.82
C LEU A 207 -0.77 18.64 -15.35
N ARG A 208 -1.58 17.68 -15.85
CA ARG A 208 -1.86 17.49 -17.28
C ARG A 208 -2.46 18.74 -17.93
N ASN A 209 -3.31 19.43 -17.18
CA ASN A 209 -4.01 20.63 -17.63
C ASN A 209 -3.23 21.91 -17.30
N GLU A 210 -1.97 21.81 -16.87
CA GLU A 210 -1.10 22.94 -16.52
C GLU A 210 -1.69 23.85 -15.42
N GLN A 211 -2.56 23.32 -14.57
CA GLN A 211 -3.17 24.05 -13.45
C GLN A 211 -2.23 24.13 -12.23
N ILE A 212 -1.27 23.23 -12.16
CA ILE A 212 -0.17 23.21 -11.19
C ILE A 212 1.12 22.93 -11.95
N ASP A 213 2.22 23.47 -11.47
CA ASP A 213 3.54 23.14 -11.98
C ASP A 213 4.12 21.90 -11.30
N GLU A 214 5.30 21.48 -11.77
CA GLU A 214 6.03 20.33 -11.25
C GLU A 214 6.43 20.49 -9.78
N TYR A 215 6.78 21.72 -9.37
CA TYR A 215 7.20 22.00 -8.00
C TYR A 215 6.04 21.83 -7.01
N VAL A 216 4.85 22.35 -7.35
CA VAL A 216 3.63 22.19 -6.55
C VAL A 216 3.21 20.72 -6.50
N PHE A 217 3.41 19.97 -7.58
CA PHE A 217 3.14 18.55 -7.61
C PHE A 217 4.12 17.75 -6.75
N GLU A 218 5.42 18.05 -6.82
CA GLU A 218 6.45 17.46 -5.94
C GLU A 218 6.14 17.73 -4.48
N GLN A 219 5.86 18.99 -4.14
CA GLN A 219 5.51 19.39 -2.78
C GLN A 219 4.28 18.64 -2.26
N TYR A 220 3.25 18.44 -3.10
CA TYR A 220 2.09 17.63 -2.73
C TYR A 220 2.50 16.20 -2.34
N ILE A 221 3.36 15.55 -3.13
CA ILE A 221 3.81 14.19 -2.85
C ILE A 221 4.62 14.14 -1.55
N ILE A 222 5.60 15.04 -1.40
CA ILE A 222 6.46 15.09 -0.21
C ILE A 222 5.65 15.35 1.07
N GLN A 223 4.71 16.29 1.04
CA GLN A 223 3.90 16.61 2.21
C GLN A 223 3.03 15.44 2.67
N ASN A 224 2.43 14.71 1.72
CA ASN A 224 1.66 13.53 2.07
C ASN A 224 2.56 12.39 2.57
N LEU A 225 3.76 12.20 1.99
CA LEU A 225 4.72 11.23 2.55
C LEU A 225 5.10 11.64 3.98
N LEU A 226 5.41 12.91 4.22
CA LEU A 226 5.77 13.43 5.54
C LEU A 226 4.63 13.24 6.55
N GLU A 227 3.39 13.55 6.17
CA GLU A 227 2.21 13.36 7.02
C GLU A 227 2.06 11.89 7.43
N ALA A 228 2.27 10.95 6.50
CA ALA A 228 2.23 9.52 6.80
C ALA A 228 3.33 9.10 7.79
N TYR A 229 4.55 9.60 7.61
CA TYR A 229 5.66 9.35 8.54
C TYR A 229 5.40 9.94 9.94
N GLU A 230 4.84 11.14 10.02
CA GLU A 230 4.50 11.79 11.31
C GLU A 230 3.36 11.07 12.02
N LYS A 231 2.30 10.65 11.31
CA LYS A 231 1.23 9.82 11.89
C LYS A 231 1.80 8.53 12.48
N PHE A 232 2.69 7.85 11.75
CA PHE A 232 3.29 6.60 12.22
C PHE A 232 4.21 6.84 13.41
N TYR A 233 5.00 7.91 13.37
CA TYR A 233 5.86 8.31 14.47
C TYR A 233 5.04 8.57 15.75
N ASN A 234 3.96 9.34 15.64
CA ASN A 234 3.08 9.65 16.77
C ASN A 234 2.40 8.39 17.32
N PHE A 235 1.93 7.50 16.44
CA PHE A 235 1.39 6.19 16.84
C PHE A 235 2.41 5.40 17.66
N ILE A 236 3.65 5.30 17.18
CA ILE A 236 4.73 4.59 17.89
C ILE A 236 5.02 5.24 19.26
N GLN A 237 5.05 6.58 19.34
CA GLN A 237 5.33 7.27 20.59
C GLN A 237 4.19 7.07 21.61
N GLN A 238 2.94 7.18 21.18
CA GLN A 238 1.77 6.89 22.02
C GLN A 238 1.76 5.42 22.46
N GLU A 239 2.10 4.49 21.57
CA GLU A 239 2.24 3.08 21.95
C GLU A 239 3.36 2.86 22.97
N LYS A 240 4.47 3.61 22.96
CA LYS A 240 5.55 3.39 23.95
C LYS A 240 5.13 3.70 25.38
N GLU A 241 4.15 4.58 25.59
CA GLU A 241 3.68 4.95 26.92
C GLU A 241 2.74 3.91 27.54
N LEU A 242 2.10 3.09 26.71
CA LEU A 242 1.16 2.06 27.17
C LEU A 242 1.88 0.79 27.64
N THR A 243 1.40 0.21 28.73
CA THR A 243 1.79 -1.14 29.14
C THR A 243 1.30 -2.17 28.12
N PRO A 244 1.93 -3.35 28.02
CA PRO A 244 1.46 -4.39 27.10
C PRO A 244 0.00 -4.81 27.29
N ASN A 245 -0.52 -4.74 28.52
CA ASN A 245 -1.93 -5.02 28.81
C ASN A 245 -2.84 -3.91 28.27
N GLU A 246 -2.49 -2.65 28.47
CA GLU A 246 -3.25 -1.51 27.95
C GLU A 246 -3.25 -1.48 26.43
N LYS A 247 -2.15 -1.86 25.77
CA LYS A 247 -2.11 -2.01 24.31
C LYS A 247 -3.14 -3.02 23.83
N VAL A 248 -3.15 -4.23 24.40
CA VAL A 248 -4.11 -5.27 24.02
C VAL A 248 -5.55 -4.82 24.29
N LEU A 249 -5.82 -4.16 25.41
CA LEU A 249 -7.15 -3.63 25.72
C LEU A 249 -7.59 -2.55 24.74
N ASN A 250 -6.75 -1.54 24.48
CA ASN A 250 -7.07 -0.46 23.54
C ASN A 250 -7.32 -1.01 22.14
N THR A 251 -6.48 -1.93 21.66
CA THR A 251 -6.70 -2.56 20.36
C THR A 251 -8.03 -3.30 20.30
N LEU A 252 -8.38 -4.06 21.33
CA LEU A 252 -9.68 -4.74 21.40
C LEU A 252 -10.86 -3.75 21.52
N ALA A 253 -10.67 -2.61 22.17
CA ALA A 253 -11.71 -1.58 22.36
C ALA A 253 -12.11 -0.87 21.06
N VAL A 254 -11.15 -0.71 20.13
CA VAL A 254 -11.40 -0.04 18.85
C VAL A 254 -12.04 -0.99 17.81
N HIS A 255 -12.03 -2.30 18.06
CA HIS A 255 -12.56 -3.30 17.13
C HIS A 255 -13.88 -3.89 17.63
N TYR A 256 -14.92 -3.83 16.79
CA TYR A 256 -16.23 -4.43 17.08
C TYR A 256 -16.23 -5.97 17.02
N GLU A 257 -15.32 -6.55 16.24
CA GLU A 257 -15.20 -8.00 16.12
C GLU A 257 -14.10 -8.58 17.02
N PRO A 258 -14.27 -9.83 17.52
CA PRO A 258 -13.21 -10.50 18.25
C PRO A 258 -11.94 -10.67 17.40
N LEU A 259 -10.79 -10.32 17.98
CA LEU A 259 -9.49 -10.40 17.34
C LEU A 259 -8.78 -11.70 17.71
N SER A 260 -8.18 -12.37 16.72
CA SER A 260 -7.27 -13.48 16.97
C SER A 260 -5.94 -12.99 17.53
N ARG A 261 -5.12 -13.93 18.00
CA ARG A 261 -3.75 -13.59 18.44
C ARG A 261 -2.91 -13.01 17.31
N ILE A 262 -3.11 -13.52 16.10
CA ILE A 262 -2.41 -13.03 14.91
C ILE A 262 -2.87 -11.60 14.63
N ASP A 263 -4.18 -11.34 14.72
CA ASP A 263 -4.74 -9.99 14.53
C ASP A 263 -4.15 -9.00 15.54
N LEU A 264 -4.09 -9.37 16.83
CA LEU A 264 -3.46 -8.53 17.86
C LEU A 264 -1.97 -8.31 17.61
N GLN A 265 -1.25 -9.31 17.10
CA GLN A 265 0.15 -9.16 16.73
C GLN A 265 0.34 -8.19 15.56
N MET A 266 -0.57 -8.19 14.60
CA MET A 266 -0.55 -7.25 13.48
C MET A 266 -0.84 -5.82 13.93
N GLN A 267 -1.77 -5.65 14.86
CA GLN A 267 -2.22 -4.35 15.34
C GLN A 267 -1.28 -3.73 16.39
N ILE A 268 -0.46 -4.53 17.08
CA ILE A 268 0.43 -4.06 18.16
C ILE A 268 1.89 -4.47 17.87
N PRO A 269 2.55 -3.87 16.86
CA PRO A 269 3.87 -4.30 16.41
C PRO A 269 4.98 -3.99 17.43
N SER A 270 4.71 -3.15 18.43
CA SER A 270 5.68 -2.71 19.45
C SER A 270 5.95 -3.74 20.56
N ILE A 271 5.19 -4.84 20.65
CA ILE A 271 5.39 -5.90 21.64
C ILE A 271 5.45 -7.28 21.00
N SER A 272 6.27 -8.18 21.58
CA SER A 272 6.44 -9.53 21.02
C SER A 272 5.18 -10.38 21.15
N GLN A 273 5.03 -11.39 20.28
CA GLN A 273 3.95 -12.39 20.39
C GLN A 273 3.87 -13.01 21.80
N LYS A 274 5.02 -13.33 22.41
CA LYS A 274 5.08 -13.89 23.77
C LYS A 274 4.57 -12.90 24.83
N THR A 275 4.79 -11.61 24.60
CA THR A 275 4.25 -10.54 25.45
C THR A 275 2.73 -10.44 25.27
N ILE A 276 2.23 -10.48 24.04
CA ILE A 276 0.78 -10.51 23.74
C ILE A 276 0.12 -11.70 24.43
N GLU A 277 0.71 -12.90 24.35
CA GLU A 277 0.19 -14.10 25.00
C GLU A 277 0.12 -13.95 26.53
N ARG A 278 1.17 -13.38 27.14
CA ARG A 278 1.16 -13.08 28.59
C ARG A 278 0.10 -12.06 28.94
N SER A 279 -0.06 -11.01 28.14
CA SER A 279 -1.08 -9.99 28.34
C SER A 279 -2.49 -10.56 28.22
N LEU A 280 -2.76 -11.37 27.20
CA LEU A 280 -4.04 -12.06 27.06
C LEU A 280 -4.37 -12.94 28.28
N VAL A 281 -3.41 -13.73 28.77
CA VAL A 281 -3.60 -14.53 29.99
C VAL A 281 -3.86 -13.64 31.22
N SER A 282 -3.13 -12.54 31.36
CA SER A 282 -3.31 -11.58 32.46
C SER A 282 -4.70 -10.93 32.42
N LEU A 283 -5.11 -10.43 31.26
CA LEU A 283 -6.38 -9.73 31.06
C LEU A 283 -7.59 -10.65 31.23
N GLN A 284 -7.47 -11.91 30.82
CA GLN A 284 -8.49 -12.92 31.09
C GLN A 284 -8.62 -13.22 32.59
N LYS A 285 -7.50 -13.32 33.32
CA LYS A 285 -7.54 -13.49 34.78
C LYS A 285 -8.18 -12.29 35.48
N MET A 286 -7.98 -11.10 34.94
CA MET A 286 -8.60 -9.86 35.41
C MET A 286 -10.06 -9.69 34.97
N GLN A 287 -10.62 -10.65 34.20
CA GLN A 287 -11.98 -10.59 33.67
C GLN A 287 -12.28 -9.33 32.84
N LEU A 288 -11.28 -8.82 32.13
CA LEU A 288 -11.43 -7.66 31.23
C LEU A 288 -11.70 -8.07 29.78
N ILE A 289 -11.33 -9.30 29.42
CA ILE A 289 -11.54 -9.87 28.09
C ILE A 289 -12.03 -11.30 28.21
N GLU A 290 -12.77 -11.76 27.21
CA GLU A 290 -13.17 -13.15 27.08
C GLU A 290 -12.64 -13.79 25.79
N LYS A 291 -12.53 -15.12 25.83
CA LYS A 291 -12.09 -15.93 24.68
C LYS A 291 -13.31 -16.46 23.95
N VAL A 292 -13.36 -16.21 22.64
CA VAL A 292 -14.40 -16.66 21.73
C VAL A 292 -13.83 -17.73 20.81
N GLY A 293 -14.55 -18.84 20.64
CA GLY A 293 -14.11 -19.97 19.79
C GLY A 293 -13.11 -20.92 20.46
N LYS A 294 -12.68 -21.95 19.71
CA LYS A 294 -11.76 -23.01 20.16
C LYS A 294 -10.69 -23.32 19.11
N GLY A 295 -9.53 -23.81 19.56
CA GLY A 295 -8.43 -24.23 18.67
C GLY A 295 -7.85 -23.06 17.86
N LYS A 296 -7.61 -23.30 16.55
CA LYS A 296 -7.08 -22.28 15.61
C LYS A 296 -8.02 -21.09 15.39
N ALA A 297 -9.31 -21.22 15.69
CA ALA A 297 -10.30 -20.15 15.60
C ALA A 297 -10.45 -19.35 16.91
N THR A 298 -9.47 -19.45 17.83
CA THR A 298 -9.49 -18.69 19.08
C THR A 298 -9.35 -17.19 18.80
N LYS A 299 -10.33 -16.43 19.26
CA LYS A 299 -10.35 -14.96 19.24
C LYS A 299 -10.63 -14.40 20.64
N TYR A 300 -10.44 -13.11 20.80
CA TYR A 300 -10.59 -12.38 22.06
C TYR A 300 -11.41 -11.12 21.84
N LYS A 301 -12.24 -10.75 22.79
CA LYS A 301 -12.97 -9.47 22.81
C LYS A 301 -13.09 -8.97 24.25
N LEU A 302 -13.43 -7.69 24.40
CA LEU A 302 -13.81 -7.14 25.71
C LEU A 302 -15.08 -7.83 26.23
N ILE A 303 -15.18 -7.89 27.56
CA ILE A 303 -16.40 -8.29 28.28
C ILE A 303 -17.33 -7.07 28.40
#